data_AF-A0A819LT80-F1
#
_entry.id   AF-A0A819LT80-F1
#
_cell.length_a   1.000
_cell.length_b   1.000
_cell.length_c   1.000
_cell.angle_alpha   90.00
_cell.angle_beta   90.00
_cell.angle_gamma   90.00
#
_symmetry.space_group_name_H-M   'P 1'
#
loop_
_entity.id
_entity.type
_entity.pdbx_description
1 polymer ?
#
loop_
_entity_poly.entity_id
_entity_poly.type
_entity_poly.pdbx_seq_one_letter_code
_entity_poly.pdbx_strand_id
1 'polypeptide(L)'
;MQLPTYLAFILLGYVLNFQCTPVSQSFDPVQNEFAYNPERNDGLDGGDMVHLRFVTSPTGRGVAIRPAAYHRWTGGVVPYELASNITANNSIFIVNMMRQMENLTKVNNTQCISFRPRNASDLYYITIFNGSGCYAPVGSWGSYVGTRPVSLMHGTYSTCMVSGIIQHELTHVLGFYHEQSRPDRDSYVSIQWSNILSANAFNFDKYNDTQVDTQMTSYDYGSVMHYERTAFAINSSLPTIIPTQNTSAFIGQRVQLSSIDILEIQRYYGCVSTPSNTDTSTVTSTAASTVLTTTVTATGTTSVMLTTNVTTTGTTSVMLTTLVTIASATVTNTSVRNPFQSYFEIYFICLALIIYFSNQVH
;
A
#
# COMPACT_ATOMS: atom_id res chain seq x y z
N MET A 1 -5.45 -29.90 -60.37
CA MET A 1 -6.02 -28.73 -59.68
C MET A 1 -5.07 -28.32 -58.58
N GLN A 2 -4.58 -27.08 -58.61
CA GLN A 2 -3.81 -26.49 -57.51
C GLN A 2 -4.78 -25.85 -56.50
N LEU A 3 -4.43 -25.83 -55.22
CA LEU A 3 -4.73 -24.70 -54.33
C LEU A 3 -3.53 -24.52 -53.39
N PRO A 4 -3.08 -23.29 -53.08
CA PRO A 4 -1.75 -23.06 -52.50
C PRO A 4 -1.76 -22.71 -51.00
N THR A 5 -0.56 -22.78 -50.44
CA THR A 5 -0.14 -22.16 -49.16
C THR A 5 -0.64 -20.73 -49.00
N TYR A 6 -1.26 -20.39 -47.86
CA TYR A 6 -1.18 -19.09 -47.15
C TYR A 6 -2.13 -19.10 -45.93
N LEU A 7 -1.61 -19.34 -44.72
CA LEU A 7 -2.35 -19.07 -43.46
C LEU A 7 -1.41 -18.93 -42.24
N ALA A 8 -0.42 -18.06 -42.39
CA ALA A 8 0.23 -17.38 -41.27
C ALA A 8 -0.15 -15.89 -41.36
N PHE A 9 -0.40 -15.24 -40.22
CA PHE A 9 -0.69 -13.80 -40.08
C PHE A 9 -1.98 -13.26 -40.73
N ILE A 10 -3.16 -13.54 -40.13
CA ILE A 10 -4.23 -12.52 -40.01
C ILE A 10 -4.87 -12.64 -38.63
N LEU A 11 -4.48 -11.76 -37.71
CA LEU A 11 -5.24 -11.43 -36.50
C LEU A 11 -5.03 -9.94 -36.20
N LEU A 12 -5.55 -9.12 -37.12
CA LEU A 12 -5.55 -7.67 -37.06
C LEU A 12 -7.00 -7.19 -37.13
N GLY A 13 -7.42 -6.26 -36.27
CA GLY A 13 -8.66 -5.51 -36.46
C GLY A 13 -9.81 -5.76 -35.47
N TYR A 14 -9.54 -5.62 -34.17
CA TYR A 14 -10.53 -5.03 -33.25
C TYR A 14 -9.87 -3.98 -32.38
N VAL A 15 -9.77 -2.76 -32.91
CA VAL A 15 -9.40 -1.57 -32.15
C VAL A 15 -10.60 -1.20 -31.29
N LEU A 16 -10.55 -1.55 -30.01
CA LEU A 16 -11.45 -0.97 -29.01
C LEU A 16 -11.11 0.51 -28.88
N ASN A 17 -12.05 1.37 -29.27
CA ASN A 17 -11.97 2.82 -29.09
C ASN A 17 -12.06 3.20 -27.60
N PHE A 18 -10.97 3.00 -26.86
CA PHE A 18 -10.74 3.73 -25.62
C PHE A 18 -10.27 5.14 -25.97
N GLN A 19 -11.21 6.09 -26.04
CA GLN A 19 -10.86 7.49 -25.91
C GLN A 19 -10.45 7.75 -24.46
N CYS A 20 -9.16 7.63 -24.17
CA CYS A 20 -8.57 8.23 -22.99
C CYS A 20 -8.68 9.75 -23.13
N THR A 21 -9.78 10.33 -22.65
CA THR A 21 -9.85 11.76 -22.37
C THR A 21 -8.92 12.04 -21.19
N PRO A 22 -7.85 12.83 -21.36
CA PRO A 22 -6.99 13.17 -20.24
C PRO A 22 -7.78 14.10 -19.32
N VAL A 23 -8.19 13.61 -18.15
CA VAL A 23 -8.61 14.47 -17.04
C VAL A 23 -7.36 15.17 -16.52
N SER A 24 -6.99 16.28 -17.18
CA SER A 24 -5.90 17.14 -16.74
C SER A 24 -6.34 17.97 -15.54
N GLN A 25 -6.48 17.32 -14.38
CA GLN A 25 -6.26 18.02 -13.13
C GLN A 25 -4.75 18.16 -12.98
N SER A 26 -4.26 19.35 -13.29
CA SER A 26 -2.91 19.77 -12.94
C SER A 26 -2.77 19.70 -11.43
N PHE A 27 -2.00 18.73 -10.93
CA PHE A 27 -1.39 18.84 -9.62
C PHE A 27 -0.37 19.97 -9.67
N ASP A 28 -0.84 21.19 -9.43
CA ASP A 28 0.00 22.33 -9.08
C ASP A 28 0.50 22.09 -7.64
N PRO A 29 1.82 21.94 -7.41
CA PRO A 29 2.35 21.68 -6.07
C PRO A 29 2.25 22.86 -5.10
N VAL A 30 1.73 24.02 -5.52
CA VAL A 30 1.89 25.31 -4.81
C VAL A 30 0.57 25.97 -4.39
N GLN A 31 -0.59 25.32 -4.58
CA GLN A 31 -1.90 25.89 -4.22
C GLN A 31 -2.86 24.94 -3.48
N ASN A 32 -2.52 24.53 -2.25
CA ASN A 32 -3.55 24.29 -1.22
C ASN A 32 -2.99 24.38 0.22
N GLU A 33 -2.89 25.60 0.77
CA GLU A 33 -2.35 25.86 2.11
C GLU A 33 -3.25 25.33 3.26
N PHE A 34 -4.46 24.85 2.92
CA PHE A 34 -5.47 24.32 3.86
C PHE A 34 -6.09 22.99 3.38
N ALA A 35 -5.30 22.08 2.80
CA ALA A 35 -5.76 20.72 2.54
C ALA A 35 -6.08 19.99 3.87
N TYR A 36 -7.36 19.93 4.24
CA TYR A 36 -7.83 19.21 5.42
C TYR A 36 -7.58 17.71 5.24
N ASN A 37 -6.49 17.21 5.83
CA ASN A 37 -6.23 15.78 5.93
C ASN A 37 -7.31 15.17 6.85
N PRO A 38 -8.18 14.28 6.33
CA PRO A 38 -9.30 13.73 7.07
C PRO A 38 -8.92 12.70 8.13
N GLU A 39 -7.67 12.21 8.14
CA GLU A 39 -7.09 11.31 9.16
C GLU A 39 -6.68 12.09 10.43
N ARG A 40 -6.71 13.43 10.41
CA ARG A 40 -6.35 14.29 11.54
C ARG A 40 -7.59 14.72 12.33
N ASN A 41 -8.14 13.85 13.18
CA ASN A 41 -9.29 14.16 14.04
C ASN A 41 -8.86 14.52 15.47
N ASP A 42 -9.26 15.71 15.95
CA ASP A 42 -8.94 16.16 17.30
C ASP A 42 -9.51 15.22 18.37
N GLY A 43 -8.66 14.79 19.31
CA GLY A 43 -9.03 13.95 20.45
C GLY A 43 -9.16 12.45 20.18
N LEU A 44 -8.90 11.97 18.96
CA LEU A 44 -8.66 10.55 18.70
C LEU A 44 -7.18 10.20 18.92
N ASP A 45 -6.89 8.96 19.29
CA ASP A 45 -5.52 8.48 19.46
C ASP A 45 -4.83 8.41 18.10
N GLY A 46 -3.66 9.04 17.96
CA GLY A 46 -3.03 9.21 16.65
C GLY A 46 -3.90 9.97 15.64
N GLY A 47 -4.93 10.69 16.08
CA GLY A 47 -5.87 11.39 15.20
C GLY A 47 -6.90 10.52 14.47
N ASP A 48 -6.76 9.21 14.38
CA ASP A 48 -7.62 8.31 13.59
C ASP A 48 -7.96 6.97 14.30
N MET A 49 -7.44 6.71 15.51
CA MET A 49 -7.69 5.46 16.23
C MET A 49 -8.72 5.60 17.36
N VAL A 50 -9.67 4.67 17.38
CA VAL A 50 -10.75 4.57 18.36
C VAL A 50 -10.54 3.36 19.29
N HIS A 51 -10.63 3.61 20.59
CA HIS A 51 -10.50 2.61 21.65
C HIS A 51 -11.80 2.38 22.42
N LEU A 52 -11.94 1.19 23.03
CA LEU A 52 -13.09 0.84 23.87
C LEU A 52 -13.19 1.74 25.11
N ARG A 53 -14.29 2.47 25.28
CA ARG A 53 -14.53 3.38 26.42
C ARG A 53 -14.46 2.74 27.83
N PHE A 54 -14.63 1.42 27.93
CA PHE A 54 -14.58 0.69 29.22
C PHE A 54 -13.23 0.02 29.49
N VAL A 55 -12.36 -0.05 28.49
CA VAL A 55 -10.94 -0.25 28.77
C VAL A 55 -10.45 1.13 29.17
N THR A 56 -10.28 1.35 30.49
CA THR A 56 -9.45 2.46 30.98
C THR A 56 -8.19 2.45 30.13
N SER A 57 -7.93 3.54 29.40
CA SER A 57 -6.91 3.61 28.33
C SER A 57 -5.80 2.62 28.61
N PRO A 58 -5.57 1.60 27.75
CA PRO A 58 -4.29 0.91 27.79
C PRO A 58 -3.26 2.03 27.71
N THR A 59 -2.46 2.19 28.76
CA THR A 59 -1.43 3.22 28.82
C THR A 59 -0.29 2.73 27.95
N GLY A 60 -0.52 2.77 26.64
CA GLY A 60 0.20 1.95 25.67
C GLY A 60 -0.54 1.84 24.36
N ARG A 61 0.00 2.50 23.33
CA ARG A 61 -0.48 2.39 21.94
C ARG A 61 -0.26 0.98 21.38
N GLY A 62 0.03 0.82 20.07
CA GLY A 62 1.05 -0.18 19.68
C GLY A 62 1.04 -0.95 18.35
N VAL A 63 1.96 -0.65 17.41
CA VAL A 63 2.28 -1.48 16.20
C VAL A 63 2.04 -2.97 16.42
N ALA A 64 1.25 -3.57 15.53
CA ALA A 64 0.74 -4.95 15.59
C ALA A 64 0.48 -5.41 17.05
N ILE A 65 -0.67 -5.01 17.64
CA ILE A 65 -1.03 -5.21 19.05
C ILE A 65 -0.50 -6.57 19.55
N ARG A 66 0.35 -6.61 20.59
CA ARG A 66 0.90 -7.89 21.05
C ARG A 66 -0.20 -8.94 21.22
N PRO A 67 0.01 -10.19 20.76
CA PRO A 67 -1.01 -11.23 20.82
C PRO A 67 -1.40 -11.65 22.24
N ALA A 68 -2.31 -10.89 22.84
CA ALA A 68 -3.43 -11.50 23.54
C ALA A 68 -4.42 -11.97 22.47
N ALA A 69 -4.92 -13.22 22.58
CA ALA A 69 -5.85 -13.81 21.62
C ALA A 69 -7.12 -12.96 21.38
N TYR A 70 -7.41 -12.06 22.31
CA TYR A 70 -8.52 -11.12 22.28
C TYR A 70 -8.37 -9.98 21.26
N HIS A 71 -7.17 -9.48 20.93
CA HIS A 71 -7.06 -8.30 20.06
C HIS A 71 -6.99 -8.61 18.54
N ARG A 72 -6.80 -9.88 18.17
CA ARG A 72 -6.84 -10.35 16.78
C ARG A 72 -8.25 -10.71 16.36
N TRP A 73 -8.55 -10.56 15.08
CA TRP A 73 -9.75 -11.17 14.51
C TRP A 73 -9.57 -12.68 14.41
N THR A 74 -10.55 -13.45 14.91
CA THR A 74 -10.44 -14.91 14.98
C THR A 74 -10.28 -15.50 13.58
N GLY A 75 -9.17 -16.20 13.35
CA GLY A 75 -8.84 -16.77 12.03
C GLY A 75 -8.62 -15.74 10.92
N GLY A 76 -8.32 -14.48 11.25
CA GLY A 76 -8.18 -13.40 10.27
C GLY A 76 -9.50 -12.94 9.64
N VAL A 77 -10.65 -13.38 10.14
CA VAL A 77 -11.97 -13.06 9.56
C VAL A 77 -12.57 -11.82 10.22
N VAL A 78 -12.76 -10.76 9.43
CA VAL A 78 -13.41 -9.50 9.80
C VAL A 78 -14.82 -9.48 9.19
N PRO A 79 -15.88 -9.69 9.97
CA PRO A 79 -17.24 -9.45 9.50
C PRO A 79 -17.50 -7.94 9.41
N TYR A 80 -18.11 -7.47 8.33
CA TYR A 80 -18.41 -6.05 8.11
C TYR A 80 -19.86 -5.79 7.72
N GLU A 81 -20.30 -4.56 7.95
CA GLU A 81 -21.55 -3.98 7.48
C GLU A 81 -21.26 -2.61 6.86
N LEU A 82 -21.92 -2.27 5.75
CA LEU A 82 -21.87 -0.93 5.15
C LEU A 82 -23.16 -0.20 5.51
N ALA A 83 -23.05 0.98 6.11
CA ALA A 83 -24.19 1.80 6.47
C ALA A 83 -24.89 2.37 5.22
N SER A 84 -26.20 2.60 5.33
CA SER A 84 -27.05 3.11 4.23
C SER A 84 -26.68 4.53 3.74
N ASN A 85 -25.80 5.25 4.44
CA ASN A 85 -25.30 6.56 4.05
C ASN A 85 -24.05 6.50 3.14
N ILE A 86 -23.55 5.30 2.82
CA ILE A 86 -22.51 5.08 1.81
C ILE A 86 -23.16 4.88 0.43
N THR A 87 -22.64 5.55 -0.60
CA THR A 87 -23.15 5.39 -1.97
C THR A 87 -22.80 4.02 -2.56
N ALA A 88 -23.52 3.57 -3.59
CA ALA A 88 -23.23 2.31 -4.26
C ALA A 88 -21.79 2.26 -4.84
N ASN A 89 -21.33 3.36 -5.45
CA ASN A 89 -19.98 3.47 -6.00
C ASN A 89 -18.91 3.39 -4.91
N ASN A 90 -19.10 4.10 -3.79
CA ASN A 90 -18.17 4.05 -2.65
C ASN A 90 -18.17 2.66 -2.00
N SER A 91 -19.33 2.01 -1.91
CA SER A 91 -19.45 0.64 -1.41
C SER A 91 -18.64 -0.35 -2.26
N ILE A 92 -18.73 -0.25 -3.58
CA ILE A 92 -17.92 -1.05 -4.52
C ILE A 92 -16.42 -0.75 -4.31
N PHE A 93 -16.04 0.51 -4.18
CA PHE A 93 -14.64 0.89 -4.01
C PHE A 93 -14.03 0.37 -2.68
N ILE A 94 -14.75 0.51 -1.56
CA ILE A 94 -14.36 -0.04 -0.26
C ILE A 94 -14.18 -1.56 -0.33
N VAL A 95 -15.14 -2.28 -0.93
CA VAL A 95 -15.05 -3.73 -1.11
C VAL A 95 -13.89 -4.13 -2.02
N ASN A 96 -13.60 -3.36 -3.07
CA ASN A 96 -12.43 -3.61 -3.92
C ASN A 96 -11.11 -3.47 -3.14
N MET A 97 -11.00 -2.51 -2.22
CA MET A 97 -9.82 -2.37 -1.36
C MET A 97 -9.68 -3.54 -0.37
N MET A 98 -10.79 -4.01 0.22
CA MET A 98 -10.80 -5.24 1.02
C MET A 98 -10.27 -6.44 0.22
N ARG A 99 -10.78 -6.65 -1.00
CA ARG A 99 -10.35 -7.74 -1.89
C ARG A 99 -8.88 -7.60 -2.33
N GLN A 100 -8.39 -6.37 -2.46
CA GLN A 100 -6.98 -6.10 -2.76
C GLN A 100 -6.08 -6.48 -1.57
N MET A 101 -6.42 -6.07 -0.35
CA MET A 101 -5.67 -6.45 0.87
C MET A 101 -5.67 -7.96 1.07
N GLU A 102 -6.80 -8.63 0.85
CA GLU A 102 -6.90 -10.10 0.85
C GLU A 102 -5.93 -10.73 -0.15
N ASN A 103 -5.89 -10.25 -1.40
CA ASN A 103 -5.03 -10.80 -2.42
C ASN A 103 -3.53 -10.54 -2.15
N LEU A 104 -3.18 -9.34 -1.67
CA LEU A 104 -1.80 -8.96 -1.32
C LEU A 104 -1.23 -9.79 -0.16
N THR A 105 -2.06 -10.11 0.83
CA THR A 105 -1.64 -10.84 2.04
C THR A 105 -1.67 -12.36 1.88
N LYS A 106 -2.17 -12.88 0.75
CA LYS A 106 -2.31 -14.31 0.47
C LYS A 106 -0.96 -15.05 0.49
N VAL A 107 -0.92 -16.26 1.05
CA VAL A 107 0.30 -17.09 1.15
C VAL A 107 0.01 -18.49 0.61
N ASN A 108 0.80 -18.99 -0.35
CA ASN A 108 0.63 -20.34 -0.93
C ASN A 108 -0.83 -20.65 -1.35
N ASN A 109 -1.49 -19.71 -2.02
CA ASN A 109 -2.91 -19.75 -2.38
C ASN A 109 -3.92 -19.86 -1.22
N THR A 110 -3.46 -19.81 0.03
CA THR A 110 -4.29 -19.76 1.23
C THR A 110 -4.52 -18.32 1.66
N GLN A 111 -5.75 -18.02 2.04
CA GLN A 111 -6.16 -16.67 2.44
C GLN A 111 -5.67 -16.36 3.85
N CYS A 112 -5.01 -15.22 4.05
CA CYS A 112 -4.41 -14.86 5.35
C CYS A 112 -5.36 -14.07 6.26
N ILE A 113 -6.00 -13.05 5.69
CA ILE A 113 -7.09 -12.26 6.29
C ILE A 113 -8.30 -12.30 5.36
N SER A 114 -9.52 -12.08 5.86
CA SER A 114 -10.71 -11.96 5.00
C SER A 114 -11.76 -11.01 5.55
N PHE A 115 -12.37 -10.24 4.67
CA PHE A 115 -13.50 -9.35 4.92
C PHE A 115 -14.75 -9.94 4.27
N ARG A 116 -15.74 -10.28 5.11
CA ARG A 116 -17.05 -10.79 4.64
C ARG A 116 -18.20 -9.96 5.20
N PRO A 117 -19.34 -9.87 4.49
CA PRO A 117 -20.58 -9.37 5.09
C PRO A 117 -20.88 -10.10 6.41
N ARG A 118 -21.36 -9.35 7.41
CA ARG A 118 -21.86 -9.94 8.65
C ARG A 118 -23.10 -10.80 8.41
N ASN A 119 -23.29 -11.78 9.29
CA ASN A 119 -24.50 -12.59 9.41
C ASN A 119 -25.13 -12.38 10.80
N ALA A 120 -26.32 -12.96 11.02
CA ALA A 120 -27.04 -12.78 12.28
C ALA A 120 -26.32 -13.33 13.52
N SER A 121 -25.44 -14.32 13.37
CA SER A 121 -24.65 -14.91 14.46
C SER A 121 -23.35 -14.17 14.79
N ASP A 122 -22.96 -13.16 14.00
CA ASP A 122 -21.79 -12.33 14.31
C ASP A 122 -22.06 -11.43 15.51
N LEU A 123 -21.55 -11.86 16.67
CA LEU A 123 -21.59 -11.13 17.93
C LEU A 123 -20.76 -9.84 17.87
N TYR A 124 -19.73 -9.80 17.02
CA TYR A 124 -18.86 -8.64 16.86
C TYR A 124 -18.39 -8.49 15.41
N TYR A 125 -18.39 -7.25 14.92
CA TYR A 125 -18.15 -6.88 13.53
C TYR A 125 -17.79 -5.39 13.41
N ILE A 126 -17.37 -4.93 12.23
CA ILE A 126 -17.20 -3.50 11.92
C ILE A 126 -18.43 -2.94 11.18
N THR A 127 -18.86 -1.72 11.51
CA THR A 127 -19.79 -0.96 10.68
C THR A 127 -19.03 0.20 10.04
N ILE A 128 -18.95 0.18 8.72
CA ILE A 128 -18.33 1.24 7.92
C ILE A 128 -19.43 2.23 7.52
N PHE A 129 -19.21 3.53 7.74
CA PHE A 129 -20.21 4.58 7.49
C PHE A 129 -19.56 5.88 7.02
N ASN A 130 -20.35 6.73 6.35
CA ASN A 130 -19.95 8.10 6.04
C ASN A 130 -20.05 8.96 7.30
N GLY A 131 -18.93 9.19 7.99
CA GLY A 131 -18.82 10.06 9.15
C GLY A 131 -18.10 11.37 8.85
N SER A 132 -17.56 12.01 9.89
CA SER A 132 -16.64 13.14 9.77
C SER A 132 -15.22 12.62 9.95
N GLY A 133 -14.35 12.88 8.98
CA GLY A 133 -12.98 12.34 8.94
C GLY A 133 -12.89 10.83 8.65
N CYS A 134 -11.66 10.35 8.59
CA CYS A 134 -11.30 8.93 8.52
C CYS A 134 -10.86 8.48 9.91
N TYR A 135 -11.41 7.36 10.40
CA TYR A 135 -10.94 6.73 11.64
C TYR A 135 -11.46 5.29 11.77
N ALA A 136 -10.75 4.49 12.56
CA ALA A 136 -11.00 3.06 12.74
C ALA A 136 -10.76 2.58 14.19
N PRO A 137 -11.37 1.45 14.59
CA PRO A 137 -10.98 0.74 15.80
C PRO A 137 -9.61 0.09 15.59
N VAL A 138 -8.80 -0.03 16.64
CA VAL A 138 -7.60 -0.89 16.55
C VAL A 138 -7.92 -2.33 16.97
N GLY A 139 -7.80 -3.25 16.01
CA GLY A 139 -8.02 -4.68 16.23
C GLY A 139 -9.48 -5.06 16.49
N SER A 140 -9.67 -6.28 17.01
CA SER A 140 -11.00 -6.87 17.22
C SER A 140 -11.64 -6.51 18.57
N TRP A 141 -10.99 -5.74 19.44
CA TRP A 141 -11.51 -5.33 20.77
C TRP A 141 -11.91 -6.49 21.73
N GLY A 142 -11.40 -7.71 21.52
CA GLY A 142 -11.75 -8.85 22.37
C GLY A 142 -13.13 -9.44 22.09
N SER A 143 -13.60 -10.23 23.05
CA SER A 143 -14.94 -10.78 23.06
C SER A 143 -16.04 -9.73 23.32
N TYR A 144 -15.74 -8.44 23.17
CA TYR A 144 -16.71 -7.36 23.32
C TYR A 144 -17.75 -7.42 22.19
N VAL A 145 -18.98 -7.74 22.58
CA VAL A 145 -20.14 -7.87 21.69
C VAL A 145 -20.59 -6.49 21.20
N GLY A 146 -20.92 -6.39 19.92
CA GLY A 146 -21.40 -5.16 19.26
C GLY A 146 -20.58 -4.75 18.05
N THR A 147 -20.94 -3.62 17.45
CA THR A 147 -20.22 -3.05 16.29
C THR A 147 -18.99 -2.24 16.73
N ARG A 148 -17.95 -2.23 15.89
CA ARG A 148 -16.89 -1.21 15.92
C ARG A 148 -17.10 -0.20 14.78
N PRO A 149 -17.11 1.11 15.04
CA PRO A 149 -17.34 2.13 14.02
C PRO A 149 -16.07 2.39 13.19
N VAL A 150 -16.18 2.34 11.86
CA VAL A 150 -15.16 2.82 10.91
C VAL A 150 -15.76 3.98 10.12
N SER A 151 -15.23 5.19 10.31
CA SER A 151 -15.64 6.36 9.54
C SER A 151 -14.81 6.42 8.26
N LEU A 152 -15.49 6.44 7.12
CA LEU A 152 -14.90 6.78 5.82
C LEU A 152 -15.69 7.94 5.21
N MET A 153 -15.41 9.16 5.70
CA MET A 153 -15.98 10.39 5.16
C MET A 153 -15.82 10.47 3.64
N HIS A 154 -16.88 10.85 2.94
CA HIS A 154 -16.83 11.16 1.52
C HIS A 154 -17.58 12.46 1.23
N GLY A 155 -16.86 13.58 1.40
CA GLY A 155 -17.32 14.94 1.14
C GLY A 155 -16.69 15.56 -0.11
N THR A 156 -17.16 16.76 -0.46
CA THR A 156 -16.70 17.51 -1.65
C THR A 156 -15.29 18.11 -1.48
N TYR A 157 -14.91 18.48 -0.25
CA TYR A 157 -13.67 19.20 0.04
C TYR A 157 -12.55 18.31 0.59
N SER A 158 -12.90 17.13 1.10
CA SER A 158 -11.98 16.11 1.61
C SER A 158 -12.70 14.76 1.63
N THR A 159 -11.94 13.66 1.49
CA THR A 159 -12.50 12.32 1.32
C THR A 159 -11.53 11.22 1.74
N CYS A 160 -12.06 10.18 2.36
CA CYS A 160 -11.37 8.92 2.65
C CYS A 160 -11.42 7.96 1.46
N MET A 161 -12.08 8.32 0.35
CA MET A 161 -12.18 7.48 -0.87
C MET A 161 -10.88 7.52 -1.69
N VAL A 162 -9.77 7.20 -1.04
CA VAL A 162 -8.43 7.06 -1.60
C VAL A 162 -7.92 5.67 -1.22
N SER A 163 -7.31 4.96 -2.18
CA SER A 163 -6.86 3.56 -2.02
C SER A 163 -6.09 3.33 -0.72
N GLY A 164 -5.01 4.08 -0.49
CA GLY A 164 -4.20 3.93 0.71
C GLY A 164 -4.88 4.37 2.00
N ILE A 165 -5.81 5.34 1.98
CA ILE A 165 -6.57 5.73 3.19
C ILE A 165 -7.53 4.60 3.60
N ILE A 166 -8.28 4.01 2.66
CA ILE A 166 -9.14 2.86 2.98
C ILE A 166 -8.29 1.69 3.51
N GLN A 167 -7.11 1.45 2.93
CA GLN A 167 -6.20 0.41 3.41
C GLN A 167 -5.59 0.74 4.79
N HIS A 168 -5.32 2.01 5.09
CA HIS A 168 -4.85 2.48 6.41
C HIS A 168 -5.88 2.15 7.50
N GLU A 169 -7.13 2.59 7.32
CA GLU A 169 -8.22 2.35 8.25
C GLU A 169 -8.53 0.85 8.43
N LEU A 170 -8.51 0.09 7.34
CA LEU A 170 -8.67 -1.37 7.42
C LEU A 170 -7.46 -2.06 8.08
N THR A 171 -6.26 -1.46 8.04
CA THR A 171 -5.06 -1.98 8.72
C THR A 171 -5.10 -1.67 10.22
N HIS A 172 -5.67 -0.54 10.63
CA HIS A 172 -6.09 -0.33 12.03
C HIS A 172 -7.07 -1.41 12.50
N VAL A 173 -8.14 -1.68 11.73
CA VAL A 173 -9.09 -2.76 12.04
C VAL A 173 -8.38 -4.10 12.22
N LEU A 174 -7.36 -4.41 11.41
CA LEU A 174 -6.58 -5.64 11.51
C LEU A 174 -5.71 -5.73 12.77
N GLY A 175 -5.46 -4.63 13.49
CA GLY A 175 -4.72 -4.61 14.77
C GLY A 175 -3.40 -3.83 14.75
N PHE A 176 -3.21 -2.93 13.78
CA PHE A 176 -1.99 -2.15 13.63
C PHE A 176 -2.19 -0.70 14.07
N TYR A 177 -1.13 -0.06 14.53
CA TYR A 177 -1.09 1.39 14.76
C TYR A 177 -0.02 1.99 13.85
N HIS A 178 0.19 3.30 13.94
CA HIS A 178 1.15 3.98 13.09
C HIS A 178 2.62 3.62 13.30
N GLU A 179 3.37 3.67 12.20
CA GLU A 179 4.78 3.30 12.13
C GLU A 179 5.67 4.28 12.91
N GLN A 180 5.39 5.60 12.86
CA GLN A 180 6.18 6.60 13.60
C GLN A 180 6.05 6.51 15.12
N SER A 181 5.21 5.61 15.62
CA SER A 181 4.98 5.38 17.05
C SER A 181 5.69 4.11 17.56
N ARG A 182 6.46 3.40 16.70
CA ARG A 182 7.29 2.24 17.12
C ARG A 182 8.25 2.59 18.28
N PRO A 183 8.58 1.62 19.15
CA PRO A 183 9.56 1.80 20.22
C PRO A 183 10.94 2.24 19.71
N ASP A 184 11.36 1.69 18.56
CA ASP A 184 12.65 1.92 17.90
C ASP A 184 12.69 3.19 17.02
N ARG A 185 11.56 3.88 16.82
CA ARG A 185 11.40 4.96 15.82
C ARG A 185 12.42 6.10 15.93
N ASP A 186 12.88 6.45 17.13
CA ASP A 186 13.88 7.53 17.32
C ASP A 186 15.23 7.20 16.67
N SER A 187 15.48 5.93 16.33
CA SER A 187 16.65 5.50 15.55
C SER A 187 16.53 5.86 14.06
N TYR A 188 15.32 6.14 13.57
CA TYR A 188 14.96 6.28 12.15
C TYR A 188 14.36 7.65 11.80
N VAL A 189 13.64 8.28 12.74
CA VAL A 189 13.04 9.60 12.58
C VAL A 189 13.26 10.47 13.82
N SER A 190 13.38 11.78 13.62
CA SER A 190 13.43 12.79 14.67
C SER A 190 12.12 13.60 14.68
N ILE A 191 11.46 13.63 15.84
CA ILE A 191 10.24 14.43 16.04
C ILE A 191 10.59 15.86 16.42
N GLN A 192 10.11 16.82 15.63
CA GLN A 192 10.30 18.25 15.86
C GLN A 192 9.20 18.78 16.78
N TRP A 193 9.32 18.50 18.07
CA TRP A 193 8.32 18.86 19.09
C TRP A 193 7.93 20.35 19.12
N SER A 194 8.86 21.25 18.79
CA SER A 194 8.59 22.70 18.66
C SER A 194 7.64 23.06 17.52
N ASN A 195 7.47 22.17 16.54
CA ASN A 195 6.67 22.40 15.33
C ASN A 195 5.28 21.77 15.43
N ILE A 196 4.96 21.07 16.52
CA ILE A 196 3.69 20.36 16.75
C ILE A 196 2.78 21.20 17.63
N LEU A 197 1.49 21.29 17.27
CA LEU A 197 0.48 21.93 18.11
C LEU A 197 0.42 21.20 19.46
N SER A 198 0.60 21.91 20.59
CA SER A 198 0.73 21.29 21.91
C SER A 198 -0.45 20.39 22.30
N ALA A 199 -1.66 20.71 21.82
CA ALA A 199 -2.85 19.88 22.03
C ALA A 199 -2.75 18.49 21.36
N ASN A 200 -1.97 18.36 20.28
CA ASN A 200 -1.81 17.18 19.45
C ASN A 200 -0.45 16.49 19.63
N ALA A 201 0.37 16.90 20.59
CA ALA A 201 1.67 16.30 20.87
C ALA A 201 1.58 14.79 21.20
N PHE A 202 0.47 14.37 21.84
CA PHE A 202 0.23 12.97 22.22
C PHE A 202 0.11 12.00 21.02
N ASN A 203 -0.10 12.52 19.79
CA ASN A 203 -0.12 11.72 18.55
C ASN A 203 1.29 11.26 18.12
N PHE A 204 2.35 11.75 18.77
CA PHE A 204 3.74 11.39 18.49
C PHE A 204 4.38 10.56 19.63
N ASP A 205 3.59 10.19 20.64
CA ASP A 205 4.03 9.32 21.72
C ASP A 205 4.45 7.95 21.19
N LYS A 206 5.60 7.45 21.66
CA LYS A 206 6.05 6.10 21.32
C LYS A 206 5.33 5.05 22.14
N TYR A 207 5.27 3.87 21.57
CA TYR A 207 4.68 2.67 22.14
C TYR A 207 5.81 1.75 22.64
N ASN A 208 5.62 1.04 23.74
CA ASN A 208 6.71 0.24 24.34
C ASN A 208 6.67 -1.23 23.91
N ASP A 209 7.80 -1.91 24.07
CA ASP A 209 7.97 -3.31 23.66
C ASP A 209 7.01 -4.28 24.34
N THR A 210 6.36 -3.95 25.46
CA THR A 210 5.37 -4.83 26.11
C THR A 210 3.96 -4.71 25.51
N GLN A 211 3.75 -3.74 24.61
CA GLN A 211 2.47 -3.42 23.98
C GLN A 211 2.49 -3.76 22.49
N VAL A 212 3.64 -3.53 21.86
CA VAL A 212 3.88 -3.79 20.43
C VAL A 212 4.64 -5.08 20.19
N ASP A 213 4.51 -5.59 18.99
CA ASP A 213 5.49 -6.48 18.40
C ASP A 213 5.77 -5.99 16.99
N THR A 214 7.01 -5.55 16.72
CA THR A 214 7.47 -5.09 15.40
C THR A 214 7.50 -6.20 14.34
N GLN A 215 7.00 -7.41 14.67
CA GLN A 215 7.00 -8.59 13.81
C GLN A 215 8.40 -8.96 13.29
N MET A 216 9.46 -8.42 13.92
CA MET A 216 10.85 -8.46 13.46
C MET A 216 11.02 -7.97 12.01
N THR A 217 10.48 -6.79 11.72
CA THR A 217 10.71 -6.01 10.51
C THR A 217 11.64 -4.82 10.77
N SER A 218 12.30 -4.36 9.71
CA SER A 218 12.91 -3.03 9.68
C SER A 218 11.83 -1.95 9.67
N TYR A 219 12.12 -0.81 10.30
CA TYR A 219 11.28 0.39 10.22
C TYR A 219 10.99 0.78 8.76
N ASP A 220 9.72 0.99 8.43
CA ASP A 220 9.26 1.23 7.06
C ASP A 220 8.76 2.67 6.83
N TYR A 221 9.65 3.52 6.32
CA TYR A 221 9.28 4.86 5.84
C TYR A 221 8.16 4.85 4.79
N GLY A 222 8.06 3.78 4.00
CA GLY A 222 7.06 3.60 2.94
C GLY A 222 5.72 3.00 3.42
N SER A 223 5.59 2.67 4.70
CA SER A 223 4.37 2.07 5.27
C SER A 223 3.17 2.99 5.04
N VAL A 224 2.03 2.41 4.68
CA VAL A 224 0.77 3.17 4.63
C VAL A 224 0.40 3.69 6.03
N MET A 225 0.87 3.03 7.09
CA MET A 225 0.67 3.40 8.49
C MET A 225 1.61 4.51 8.97
N HIS A 226 2.55 4.97 8.16
CA HIS A 226 3.43 6.09 8.52
C HIS A 226 2.73 7.44 8.28
N TYR A 227 2.88 8.37 9.21
CA TYR A 227 2.49 9.77 9.04
C TYR A 227 3.28 10.50 7.94
N GLU A 228 2.64 11.50 7.35
CA GLU A 228 3.31 12.48 6.51
C GLU A 228 4.22 13.44 7.30
N ARG A 229 5.16 14.05 6.58
CA ARG A 229 6.23 14.89 7.12
C ARG A 229 5.75 16.09 7.96
N THR A 230 4.54 16.57 7.74
CA THR A 230 3.92 17.78 8.33
C THR A 230 2.66 17.45 9.14
N ALA A 231 2.51 16.20 9.60
CA ALA A 231 1.43 15.76 10.48
C ALA A 231 1.31 16.69 11.70
N PHE A 232 0.10 17.16 12.02
CA PHE A 232 -0.22 18.05 13.17
C PHE A 232 0.70 19.29 13.36
N ALA A 233 1.33 19.77 12.28
CA ALA A 233 2.22 20.92 12.34
C ALA A 233 1.46 22.21 12.69
N ILE A 234 2.11 23.09 13.48
CA ILE A 234 1.64 24.46 13.75
C ILE A 234 1.56 25.28 12.44
N ASN A 235 2.44 24.98 11.50
CA ASN A 235 2.48 25.57 10.17
C ASN A 235 2.78 24.45 9.15
N SER A 236 2.00 24.35 8.07
CA SER A 236 2.12 23.32 7.04
C SER A 236 3.47 23.31 6.30
N SER A 237 4.25 24.40 6.36
CA SER A 237 5.61 24.49 5.83
C SER A 237 6.69 23.92 6.76
N LEU A 238 6.37 23.60 8.02
CA LEU A 238 7.32 23.09 9.00
C LEU A 238 7.18 21.57 9.16
N PRO A 239 8.26 20.78 9.00
CA PRO A 239 8.22 19.35 9.23
C PRO A 239 8.09 19.06 10.73
N THR A 240 7.23 18.11 11.08
CA THR A 240 7.11 17.54 12.43
C THR A 240 7.86 16.22 12.56
N ILE A 241 8.10 15.51 11.44
CA ILE A 241 8.87 14.28 11.37
C ILE A 241 10.01 14.44 10.35
N ILE A 242 11.25 14.11 10.75
CA ILE A 242 12.42 14.15 9.86
C ILE A 242 13.12 12.78 9.88
N PRO A 243 13.12 12.01 8.78
CA PRO A 243 13.96 10.82 8.63
C PRO A 243 15.45 11.12 8.86
N THR A 244 16.12 10.29 9.68
CA THR A 244 17.50 10.50 10.12
C THR A 244 18.50 9.59 9.40
N GLN A 245 18.19 8.30 9.22
CA GLN A 245 19.10 7.36 8.52
C GLN A 245 18.99 7.47 6.99
N ASN A 246 17.79 7.75 6.48
CA ASN A 246 17.55 8.00 5.06
C ASN A 246 16.81 9.34 4.93
N THR A 247 17.55 10.44 4.93
CA THR A 247 17.01 11.81 4.89
C THR A 247 16.13 12.08 3.66
N SER A 248 16.40 11.38 2.55
CA SER A 248 15.64 11.42 1.29
C SER A 248 14.41 10.51 1.28
N ALA A 249 14.13 9.76 2.35
CA ALA A 249 12.94 8.92 2.41
C ALA A 249 11.65 9.73 2.30
N PHE A 250 10.74 9.25 1.45
CA PHE A 250 9.36 9.71 1.43
C PHE A 250 8.58 9.01 2.55
N ILE A 251 7.73 9.75 3.25
CA ILE A 251 6.90 9.28 4.38
C ILE A 251 5.48 9.85 4.23
N GLY A 252 4.46 9.09 4.64
CA GLY A 252 3.05 9.49 4.52
C GLY A 252 2.42 9.18 3.17
N GLN A 253 2.86 8.12 2.48
CA GLN A 253 2.20 7.70 1.25
C GLN A 253 0.78 7.17 1.53
N ARG A 254 -0.13 7.39 0.58
CA ARG A 254 -1.54 6.93 0.60
C ARG A 254 -1.95 6.24 -0.70
N VAL A 255 -1.01 5.49 -1.29
CA VAL A 255 -1.23 4.72 -2.52
C VAL A 255 -1.75 3.32 -2.19
N GLN A 256 -1.00 2.55 -1.40
CA GLN A 256 -1.32 1.16 -1.04
C GLN A 256 -0.45 0.66 0.12
N LEU A 257 -0.73 -0.53 0.65
CA LEU A 257 0.19 -1.29 1.51
C LEU A 257 1.58 -1.42 0.89
N SER A 258 2.62 -1.24 1.71
CA SER A 258 4.00 -1.56 1.38
C SER A 258 4.25 -3.08 1.42
N SER A 259 5.43 -3.53 0.96
CA SER A 259 5.84 -4.92 1.11
C SER A 259 6.09 -5.32 2.58
N ILE A 260 6.40 -4.36 3.45
CA ILE A 260 6.59 -4.60 4.89
C ILE A 260 5.22 -4.66 5.58
N ASP A 261 4.28 -3.74 5.30
CA ASP A 261 2.90 -3.80 5.79
C ASP A 261 2.27 -5.19 5.54
N ILE A 262 2.44 -5.72 4.32
CA ILE A 262 1.95 -7.05 3.92
C ILE A 262 2.62 -8.16 4.76
N LEU A 263 3.94 -8.11 4.93
CA LEU A 263 4.70 -9.11 5.70
C LEU A 263 4.33 -9.08 7.18
N GLU A 264 4.09 -7.90 7.75
CA GLU A 264 3.66 -7.76 9.13
C GLU A 264 2.25 -8.32 9.34
N ILE A 265 1.29 -8.02 8.44
CA ILE A 265 -0.04 -8.64 8.48
C ILE A 265 0.06 -10.17 8.39
N GLN A 266 0.90 -10.69 7.49
CA GLN A 266 1.13 -12.13 7.34
C GLN A 266 1.71 -12.79 8.59
N ARG A 267 2.71 -12.18 9.22
CA ARG A 267 3.31 -12.65 10.48
C ARG A 267 2.33 -12.56 11.64
N TYR A 268 1.61 -11.43 11.73
CA TYR A 268 0.64 -11.16 12.76
C TYR A 268 -0.54 -12.13 12.73
N TYR A 269 -1.05 -12.50 11.55
CA TYR A 269 -2.10 -13.53 11.43
C TYR A 269 -1.58 -14.97 11.38
N GLY A 270 -0.27 -15.19 11.54
CA GLY A 270 0.35 -16.53 11.59
C GLY A 270 0.45 -17.24 10.24
N CYS A 271 0.29 -16.51 9.15
CA CYS A 271 0.36 -16.98 7.76
C CYS A 271 1.82 -17.17 7.29
N VAL A 272 2.75 -16.42 7.90
CA VAL A 272 4.21 -16.53 7.72
C VAL A 272 4.85 -16.59 9.12
N SER A 273 5.89 -17.39 9.28
CA SER A 273 6.61 -17.47 10.55
C SER A 273 7.39 -16.18 10.87
N THR A 274 7.34 -15.78 12.12
CA THR A 274 8.26 -14.79 12.70
C THR A 274 9.63 -15.47 12.95
N PRO A 275 10.76 -14.94 12.45
CA PRO A 275 12.07 -15.57 12.66
C PRO A 275 12.46 -15.64 14.14
N SER A 276 12.53 -16.83 14.74
CA SER A 276 12.87 -16.93 16.16
C SER A 276 14.36 -16.65 16.41
N ASN A 277 14.67 -15.78 17.37
CA ASN A 277 16.03 -15.48 17.86
C ASN A 277 16.72 -16.69 18.55
N THR A 278 16.18 -17.90 18.46
CA THR A 278 16.75 -19.13 19.04
C THR A 278 17.49 -20.01 18.03
N ASP A 279 17.41 -19.72 16.73
CA ASP A 279 18.04 -20.55 15.70
C ASP A 279 19.32 -19.90 15.16
N THR A 280 20.40 -19.99 15.93
CA THR A 280 21.77 -19.78 15.41
C THR A 280 22.23 -21.02 14.64
N SER A 281 21.44 -21.43 13.64
CA SER A 281 21.90 -22.32 12.59
C SER A 281 22.69 -21.49 11.59
N THR A 282 23.96 -21.82 11.40
CA THR A 282 24.82 -21.24 10.35
C THR A 282 24.29 -21.64 8.97
N VAL A 283 23.35 -20.86 8.44
CA VAL A 283 22.92 -20.97 7.05
C VAL A 283 24.03 -20.41 6.17
N THR A 284 24.87 -21.29 5.65
CA THR A 284 25.81 -20.96 4.57
C THR A 284 25.01 -20.60 3.32
N SER A 285 24.76 -19.31 3.11
CA SER A 285 23.98 -18.82 1.98
C SER A 285 24.79 -18.88 0.69
N THR A 286 24.79 -20.02 0.00
CA THR A 286 25.05 -20.07 -1.44
C THR A 286 23.86 -19.49 -2.19
N ALA A 287 23.74 -18.16 -2.16
CA ALA A 287 22.78 -17.44 -2.98
C ALA A 287 23.19 -17.56 -4.45
N ALA A 288 22.42 -18.32 -5.22
CA ALA A 288 22.56 -18.33 -6.68
C ALA A 288 22.11 -16.97 -7.22
N SER A 289 23.08 -16.14 -7.61
CA SER A 289 22.80 -14.80 -8.11
C SER A 289 22.33 -14.89 -9.57
N THR A 290 21.09 -14.45 -9.82
CA THR A 290 20.56 -14.28 -11.18
C THR A 290 20.90 -12.89 -11.67
N VAL A 291 21.66 -12.77 -12.75
CA VAL A 291 21.97 -11.48 -13.37
C VAL A 291 21.16 -11.33 -14.65
N LEU A 292 20.31 -10.30 -14.70
CA LEU A 292 19.67 -9.83 -15.93
C LEU A 292 20.51 -8.69 -16.52
N THR A 293 20.87 -8.83 -17.79
CA THR A 293 21.52 -7.75 -18.56
C THR A 293 20.69 -7.48 -19.81
N THR A 294 20.07 -6.31 -19.88
CA THR A 294 19.34 -5.84 -21.07
C THR A 294 20.17 -4.83 -21.84
N THR A 295 20.45 -5.13 -23.09
CA THR A 295 21.15 -4.24 -24.03
C THR A 295 20.14 -3.62 -24.98
N VAL A 296 20.23 -2.30 -25.16
CA VAL A 296 19.36 -1.50 -26.04
C VAL A 296 20.18 -1.06 -27.25
N THR A 297 19.80 -1.50 -28.44
CA THR A 297 20.48 -1.13 -29.70
C THR A 297 19.52 -0.40 -30.62
N ALA A 298 19.80 0.87 -30.93
CA ALA A 298 19.00 1.64 -31.88
C ALA A 298 19.23 1.13 -33.31
N THR A 299 18.16 0.75 -34.01
CA THR A 299 18.19 0.23 -35.38
C THR A 299 17.44 1.18 -36.31
N GLY A 300 18.01 2.37 -36.49
CA GLY A 300 17.43 3.47 -37.28
C GLY A 300 16.61 4.46 -36.45
N THR A 301 15.84 5.32 -37.13
CA THR A 301 15.13 6.46 -36.51
C THR A 301 13.80 6.10 -35.84
N THR A 302 13.25 4.92 -36.11
CA THR A 302 11.91 4.49 -35.65
C THR A 302 11.86 3.07 -35.10
N SER A 303 13.00 2.41 -34.87
CA SER A 303 13.02 1.08 -34.23
C SER A 303 14.18 0.89 -33.27
N VAL A 304 13.92 0.12 -32.22
CA VAL A 304 14.89 -0.24 -31.19
C VAL A 304 14.84 -1.75 -30.98
N MET A 305 16.01 -2.38 -30.99
CA MET A 305 16.17 -3.78 -30.64
C MET A 305 16.53 -3.90 -29.16
N LEU A 306 15.73 -4.67 -28.43
CA LEU A 306 15.97 -5.04 -27.04
C LEU A 306 16.48 -6.48 -27.00
N THR A 307 17.68 -6.68 -26.47
CA THR A 307 18.25 -8.00 -26.23
C THR A 307 18.44 -8.19 -24.74
N THR A 308 17.75 -9.16 -24.14
CA THR A 308 17.91 -9.47 -22.72
C THR A 308 18.59 -10.83 -22.56
N ASN A 309 19.70 -10.83 -21.85
CA ASN A 309 20.44 -12.03 -21.47
C ASN A 309 20.15 -12.34 -20.00
N VAL A 310 19.70 -13.56 -19.74
CA VAL A 310 19.53 -14.09 -18.39
C VAL A 310 20.65 -15.08 -18.11
N THR A 311 21.46 -14.80 -17.08
CA THR A 311 22.55 -15.68 -16.66
C THR A 311 22.34 -16.08 -15.20
N THR A 312 22.25 -17.39 -14.99
CA THR A 312 22.17 -18.03 -13.66
C THR A 312 23.42 -18.87 -13.45
N THR A 313 24.02 -18.80 -12.27
CA THR A 313 25.23 -19.57 -11.94
C THR A 313 24.94 -21.07 -11.95
N GLY A 314 25.46 -21.78 -12.96
CA GLY A 314 25.38 -23.24 -13.07
C GLY A 314 24.58 -23.78 -14.26
N THR A 315 23.95 -22.92 -15.08
CA THR A 315 23.19 -23.34 -16.28
C THR A 315 23.54 -22.49 -17.51
N THR A 316 23.15 -22.97 -18.69
CA THR A 316 23.33 -22.26 -19.97
C THR A 316 22.43 -21.02 -20.04
N SER A 317 23.01 -19.88 -20.42
CA SER A 317 22.29 -18.60 -20.57
C SER A 317 21.21 -18.65 -21.66
N VAL A 318 20.07 -18.01 -21.42
CA VAL A 318 19.01 -17.82 -22.41
C VAL A 318 19.03 -16.36 -22.90
N MET A 319 19.06 -16.18 -24.23
CA MET A 319 18.96 -14.88 -24.89
C MET A 319 17.55 -14.74 -25.48
N LEU A 320 16.89 -13.61 -25.17
CA LEU A 320 15.63 -13.22 -25.81
C LEU A 320 15.82 -11.88 -26.51
N THR A 321 15.47 -11.83 -27.80
CA THR A 321 15.60 -10.64 -28.64
C THR A 321 14.22 -10.20 -29.13
N THR A 322 13.90 -8.92 -29.01
CA THR A 322 12.62 -8.36 -29.44
C THR A 322 12.85 -7.04 -30.19
N LEU A 323 12.23 -6.90 -31.36
CA LEU A 323 12.27 -5.68 -32.16
C LEU A 323 11.02 -4.84 -31.86
N VAL A 324 11.22 -3.60 -31.42
CA VAL A 324 10.13 -2.66 -31.13
C VAL A 324 10.14 -1.55 -32.17
N THR A 325 9.07 -1.48 -32.96
CA THR A 325 8.85 -0.42 -33.96
C THR A 325 8.02 0.70 -33.33
N ILE A 326 8.58 1.89 -33.27
CA ILE A 326 7.92 3.09 -32.71
C ILE A 326 7.20 3.79 -33.86
N ALA A 327 5.86 3.76 -33.84
CA ALA A 327 5.06 4.51 -34.82
C ALA A 327 5.22 6.02 -34.60
N SER A 328 5.72 6.73 -35.61
CA SER A 328 5.89 8.17 -35.56
C SER A 328 4.55 8.91 -35.61
N ALA A 329 4.09 9.43 -34.48
CA ALA A 329 3.00 10.39 -34.45
C ALA A 329 3.49 11.75 -34.96
N THR A 330 2.85 12.29 -36.00
CA THR A 330 3.21 13.59 -36.58
C THR A 330 2.79 14.73 -35.65
N VAL A 331 3.74 15.30 -34.91
CA VAL A 331 3.46 16.41 -33.98
C VAL A 331 3.37 17.74 -34.74
N THR A 332 2.16 18.23 -34.97
CA THR A 332 1.94 19.62 -35.40
C THR A 332 2.10 20.58 -34.21
N ASN A 333 3.35 20.94 -33.96
CA ASN A 333 3.86 22.14 -33.29
C ASN A 333 2.89 22.95 -32.38
N THR A 334 3.07 22.87 -31.06
CA THR A 334 3.47 24.01 -30.20
C THR A 334 3.59 23.60 -28.71
N SER A 335 4.39 24.36 -27.96
CA SER A 335 4.82 24.13 -26.56
C SER A 335 5.87 23.03 -26.36
N VAL A 336 7.02 23.43 -25.80
CA VAL A 336 8.14 22.55 -25.45
C VAL A 336 7.76 21.71 -24.23
N ARG A 337 7.83 20.38 -24.34
CA ARG A 337 7.66 19.47 -23.19
C ARG A 337 8.92 18.61 -22.98
N ASN A 338 9.21 18.35 -21.72
CA ASN A 338 10.48 17.82 -21.21
C ASN A 338 10.65 16.32 -21.58
N PRO A 339 11.76 15.87 -22.22
CA PRO A 339 11.87 14.53 -22.80
C PRO A 339 11.88 13.34 -21.83
N PHE A 340 11.83 13.56 -20.51
CA PHE A 340 11.83 12.49 -19.51
C PHE A 340 10.50 11.74 -19.36
N GLN A 341 9.38 12.31 -19.81
CA GLN A 341 8.06 11.74 -19.56
C GLN A 341 7.74 10.50 -20.43
N SER A 342 8.31 10.43 -21.64
CA SER A 342 8.09 9.32 -22.59
C SER A 342 8.79 8.01 -22.21
N TYR A 343 9.78 8.05 -21.31
CA TYR A 343 10.50 6.85 -20.86
C TYR A 343 9.72 6.04 -19.82
N PHE A 344 8.81 6.68 -19.09
CA PHE A 344 8.02 6.03 -18.03
C PHE A 344 7.01 5.01 -18.59
N GLU A 345 6.30 5.35 -19.66
CA GLU A 345 5.27 4.45 -20.24
C GLU A 345 5.88 3.19 -20.88
N ILE A 346 7.08 3.31 -21.48
CA ILE A 346 7.80 2.17 -22.05
C ILE A 346 8.19 1.16 -20.96
N TYR A 347 8.58 1.63 -19.77
CA TYR A 347 8.97 0.78 -18.66
C TYR A 347 7.83 -0.12 -18.17
N PHE A 348 6.60 0.41 -18.09
CA PHE A 348 5.41 -0.37 -17.70
C PHE A 348 5.02 -1.42 -18.75
N ILE A 349 5.14 -1.11 -20.05
CA ILE A 349 4.86 -2.07 -21.12
C ILE A 349 5.88 -3.23 -21.10
N CYS A 350 7.17 -2.93 -20.89
CA CYS A 350 8.19 -3.95 -20.71
C CYS A 350 7.94 -4.84 -19.48
N LEU A 351 7.60 -4.25 -18.33
CA LEU A 351 7.32 -5.01 -17.11
C LEU A 351 6.10 -5.94 -17.26
N ALA A 352 5.03 -5.46 -17.90
CA ALA A 352 3.83 -6.26 -18.18
C ALA A 352 4.13 -7.46 -19.12
N LEU A 353 4.95 -7.25 -20.15
CA LEU A 353 5.37 -8.33 -21.05
C LEU A 353 6.27 -9.36 -20.35
N ILE A 354 7.20 -8.93 -19.50
CA ILE A 354 8.06 -9.84 -18.71
C ILE A 354 7.20 -10.73 -17.80
N ILE A 355 6.24 -10.15 -17.06
CA ILE A 355 5.31 -10.90 -16.20
C ILE A 355 4.44 -11.86 -17.02
N TYR A 356 4.00 -11.46 -18.22
CA TYR A 356 3.22 -12.32 -19.10
C TYR A 356 4.01 -13.54 -19.57
N PHE A 357 5.25 -13.36 -20.03
CA PHE A 357 6.08 -14.47 -20.52
C PHE A 357 6.62 -15.36 -19.40
N SER A 358 6.94 -14.83 -18.21
CA SER A 358 7.33 -15.67 -17.05
C SER A 358 6.24 -16.64 -16.61
N ASN A 359 4.96 -16.29 -16.81
CA ASN A 359 3.82 -17.17 -16.49
C ASN A 359 3.50 -18.22 -17.58
N GLN A 360 4.30 -18.32 -18.66
CA GLN A 360 4.11 -19.27 -19.77
C GLN A 360 5.21 -20.36 -19.82
N VAL A 361 6.09 -20.44 -18.82
CA VAL A 361 7.23 -21.38 -18.75
C VAL A 361 7.10 -22.33 -17.55
N HIS A 362 5.87 -22.70 -17.20
CA HIS A 362 5.52 -23.71 -16.20
C HIS A 362 4.51 -24.72 -16.76
#